data_AF-A0A354WEI2-F1
#
_entry.id   AF-A0A354WEI2-F1
#
_cell.length_a   1.000
_cell.length_b   1.000
_cell.length_c   1.000
_cell.angle_alpha   90.00
_cell.angle_beta   90.00
_cell.angle_gamma   90.00
#
_symmetry.space_group_name_H-M   'P 1'
#
loop_
_entity.id
_entity.type
_entity.pdbx_description
1 polymer ?
#
loop_
_entity_poly.entity_id
_entity_poly.type
_entity_poly.pdbx_seq_one_letter_code
_entity_poly.pdbx_strand_id
1 'polypeptide(L)'
;MTNWNDDYYLLDLGGLTSLIKAVKVSLWGSEITFQCLYNPEKPIPYQMIFKDCQDIRWDVYDSELVNELQADLFGISLGEDHHRKPALITTDIFEISILYGQFILQKPEIKNLIEGEKETLILNI
;
A
#
# COMPACT_ATOMS: atom_id res chain seq x y z
N MET A 1 0.37 21.31 -4.07
CA MET A 1 -0.42 20.17 -4.59
C MET A 1 0.51 18.98 -4.61
N THR A 2 0.36 18.07 -3.65
CA THR A 2 1.14 16.83 -3.63
C THR A 2 0.51 15.90 -4.67
N ASN A 3 1.31 15.38 -5.60
CA ASN A 3 0.85 14.44 -6.61
C ASN A 3 0.51 13.12 -5.91
N TRP A 4 -0.78 12.82 -5.72
CA TRP A 4 -1.25 11.59 -5.07
C TRP A 4 -0.96 10.33 -5.91
N ASN A 5 -0.54 10.53 -7.17
CA ASN A 5 -0.36 9.48 -8.17
C ASN A 5 1.05 8.87 -8.19
N ASP A 6 2.02 9.45 -7.46
CA ASP A 6 3.44 9.11 -7.62
C ASP A 6 3.92 7.96 -6.70
N ASP A 7 3.09 7.50 -5.76
CA ASP A 7 3.59 6.67 -4.64
C ASP A 7 3.40 5.15 -4.84
N TYR A 8 2.67 4.70 -5.86
CA TYR A 8 2.69 3.27 -6.28
C TYR A 8 4.07 2.84 -6.79
N TYR A 9 4.82 3.77 -7.38
CA TYR A 9 6.21 3.54 -7.76
C TYR A 9 7.11 3.28 -6.54
N LEU A 10 6.80 3.83 -5.37
CA LEU A 10 7.57 3.60 -4.14
C LEU A 10 7.48 2.15 -3.66
N LEU A 11 6.40 1.46 -3.99
CA LEU A 11 6.26 0.03 -3.70
C LEU A 11 7.00 -0.85 -4.72
N ASP A 12 7.45 -0.28 -5.83
CA ASP A 12 8.10 -1.02 -6.92
C ASP A 12 7.23 -2.22 -7.37
N LEU A 13 5.92 -2.01 -7.44
CA LEU A 13 4.92 -3.03 -7.82
C LEU A 13 4.48 -2.89 -9.29
N GLY A 14 4.58 -1.70 -9.88
CA GLY A 14 4.17 -1.39 -11.26
C GLY A 14 3.05 -0.34 -11.31
N GLY A 15 2.28 -0.30 -12.39
CA GLY A 15 1.24 0.72 -12.64
C GLY A 15 -0.21 0.29 -12.40
N LEU A 16 -0.46 -0.93 -11.90
CA LEU A 16 -1.81 -1.45 -11.65
C LEU A 16 -2.27 -1.16 -10.22
N THR A 17 -3.59 -1.25 -9.98
CA THR A 17 -4.17 -1.04 -8.65
C THR A 17 -3.81 -2.16 -7.65
N SER A 18 -4.05 -1.90 -6.36
CA SER A 18 -3.90 -2.87 -5.28
C SER A 18 -5.10 -2.87 -4.35
N LEU A 19 -5.31 -3.99 -3.67
CA LEU A 19 -6.36 -4.19 -2.68
C LEU A 19 -5.75 -4.44 -1.30
N ILE A 20 -6.33 -3.87 -0.25
CA ILE A 20 -6.04 -4.24 1.14
C ILE A 20 -7.08 -5.25 1.61
N LYS A 21 -6.64 -6.45 1.97
CA LYS A 21 -7.52 -7.53 2.49
C LYS A 21 -7.69 -7.53 4.00
N ALA A 22 -6.67 -7.06 4.70
CA ALA A 22 -6.64 -7.08 6.15
C ALA A 22 -5.59 -6.11 6.65
N VAL A 23 -5.91 -5.44 7.76
CA VAL A 23 -4.94 -4.71 8.57
C VAL A 23 -4.82 -5.41 9.92
N LYS A 24 -3.60 -5.77 10.29
CA LYS A 24 -3.29 -6.43 11.56
C LYS A 24 -2.52 -5.46 12.44
N VAL A 25 -3.02 -5.25 13.65
CA VAL A 25 -2.33 -4.49 14.69
C VAL A 25 -1.79 -5.49 15.70
N SER A 26 -0.48 -5.48 15.91
CA SER A 26 0.22 -6.41 16.82
C SER A 26 1.08 -5.62 17.81
N LEU A 27 1.72 -6.33 18.75
CA LEU A 27 2.68 -5.74 19.70
C LEU A 27 2.14 -4.49 20.41
N TRP A 28 0.89 -4.55 20.90
CA TRP A 28 0.22 -3.44 21.59
C TRP A 28 0.12 -2.15 20.75
N GLY A 29 -0.01 -2.29 19.43
CA GLY A 29 -0.11 -1.15 18.51
C GLY A 29 1.23 -0.66 17.98
N SER A 30 2.37 -1.22 18.42
CA SER A 30 3.68 -0.80 17.92
C SER A 30 4.03 -1.37 16.53
N GLU A 31 3.23 -2.30 16.01
CA GLU A 31 3.38 -2.82 14.66
C GLU A 31 2.03 -2.91 13.94
N ILE A 32 1.98 -2.41 12.71
CA ILE A 32 0.84 -2.52 11.80
C ILE A 32 1.29 -3.23 10.54
N THR A 33 0.55 -4.27 10.15
CA THR A 33 0.76 -5.01 8.90
C THR A 33 -0.47 -4.94 8.01
N PHE A 34 -0.30 -4.41 6.81
CA PHE A 34 -1.30 -4.46 5.74
C PHE A 34 -1.05 -5.68 4.86
N GLN A 35 -2.06 -6.52 4.69
CA GLN A 35 -2.03 -7.65 3.75
C GLN A 35 -2.69 -7.21 2.45
N CYS A 36 -1.89 -7.16 1.38
CA CYS A 36 -2.28 -6.53 0.13
C CYS A 36 -2.22 -7.50 -1.05
N LEU A 37 -2.97 -7.21 -2.10
CA LEU A 37 -2.92 -7.88 -3.39
C LEU A 37 -2.63 -6.86 -4.49
N TYR A 38 -1.54 -7.01 -5.21
CA TYR A 38 -1.25 -6.24 -6.42
C TYR A 38 -1.88 -6.93 -7.64
N ASN A 39 -2.39 -6.14 -8.60
CA ASN A 39 -3.06 -6.62 -9.81
C ASN A 39 -4.25 -7.56 -9.50
N PRO A 40 -5.47 -7.03 -9.29
CA PRO A 40 -6.64 -7.85 -8.98
C PRO A 40 -6.96 -8.95 -10.01
N GLU A 41 -6.56 -8.79 -11.28
CA GLU A 41 -6.78 -9.81 -12.31
C GLU A 41 -5.82 -11.01 -12.17
N LYS A 42 -4.59 -10.76 -11.70
CA LYS A 42 -3.58 -11.78 -11.39
C LYS A 42 -2.96 -11.47 -10.02
N PRO A 43 -3.68 -11.77 -8.91
CA PRO A 43 -3.32 -11.27 -7.59
C PRO A 43 -1.95 -11.75 -7.13
N ILE A 44 -1.05 -10.80 -6.89
CA ILE A 44 0.27 -11.03 -6.31
C ILE A 44 0.24 -10.51 -4.87
N PRO A 45 0.35 -11.38 -3.85
CA PRO A 45 0.28 -10.95 -2.47
C PRO A 45 1.55 -10.20 -2.06
N TYR A 46 1.39 -9.12 -1.31
CA TYR A 46 2.50 -8.42 -0.65
C TYR A 46 2.06 -7.88 0.72
N GLN A 47 3.02 -7.45 1.53
CA GLN A 47 2.76 -6.87 2.83
C GLN A 47 3.51 -5.56 3.02
N MET A 48 2.80 -4.58 3.59
CA MET A 48 3.40 -3.35 4.11
C MET A 48 3.41 -3.43 5.62
N ILE A 49 4.60 -3.33 6.23
CA ILE A 49 4.79 -3.50 7.66
C ILE A 49 5.41 -2.23 8.24
N PHE A 50 4.69 -1.61 9.16
CA PHE A 50 5.13 -0.44 9.93
C PHE A 50 5.52 -0.91 11.32
N LYS A 51 6.71 -0.54 11.78
CA LYS A 51 7.25 -0.91 13.10
C LYS A 51 7.60 0.33 13.90
N ASP A 52 7.61 0.15 15.22
CA ASP A 52 7.82 1.22 16.19
C ASP A 52 6.80 2.35 15.97
N CYS A 53 5.52 1.98 15.89
CA CYS A 53 4.42 2.92 15.70
C CYS A 53 4.13 3.65 17.02
N GLN A 54 4.00 4.98 16.95
CA GLN A 54 3.78 5.85 18.12
C GLN A 54 2.42 6.55 18.10
N ASP A 55 1.92 6.88 16.91
CA ASP A 55 0.60 7.48 16.73
C ASP A 55 -0.08 6.79 15.55
N ILE A 56 -1.34 6.40 15.75
CA ILE A 56 -2.15 5.71 14.75
C ILE A 56 -3.53 6.34 14.80
N ARG A 57 -3.93 6.94 13.69
CA ARG A 57 -5.24 7.59 13.56
C ARG A 57 -5.99 6.95 12.40
N TRP A 58 -7.26 6.68 12.63
CA TRP A 58 -8.16 6.08 11.67
C TRP A 58 -9.33 7.01 11.44
N ASP A 59 -9.63 7.26 10.18
CA ASP A 59 -10.83 7.97 9.76
C ASP A 59 -11.62 7.04 8.83
N VAL A 60 -12.77 6.54 9.30
CA VAL A 60 -13.63 5.64 8.51
C VAL A 60 -14.63 6.48 7.75
N TYR A 61 -14.65 6.38 6.43
CA TYR A 61 -15.48 7.21 5.56
C TYR A 61 -16.92 6.72 5.47
N ASP A 62 -17.10 5.40 5.41
CA ASP A 62 -18.42 4.78 5.26
C ASP A 62 -18.57 3.57 6.19
N SER A 63 -19.46 3.69 7.17
CA SER A 63 -19.77 2.61 8.10
C SER A 63 -20.52 1.44 7.46
N GLU A 64 -21.16 1.63 6.30
CA GLU A 64 -21.89 0.58 5.59
C GLU A 64 -20.94 -0.37 4.85
N LEU A 65 -19.75 0.11 4.45
CA LEU A 65 -18.71 -0.67 3.79
C LEU A 65 -17.82 -1.47 4.76
N VAL A 66 -18.02 -1.35 6.08
CA VAL A 66 -17.21 -2.04 7.10
C VAL A 66 -17.27 -3.57 6.96
N ASN A 67 -18.32 -4.10 6.33
CA ASN A 67 -18.47 -5.54 6.07
C ASN A 67 -17.80 -6.00 4.78
N GLU A 68 -17.25 -5.09 3.96
CA GLU A 68 -16.50 -5.48 2.78
C GLU A 68 -15.19 -6.18 3.16
N LEU A 69 -14.86 -7.22 2.39
CA LEU A 69 -13.71 -8.08 2.68
C LEU A 69 -12.39 -7.49 2.19
N GLN A 70 -12.45 -6.44 1.36
CA GLN A 70 -11.30 -5.84 0.67
C GLN A 70 -11.58 -4.35 0.50
N ALA A 71 -10.53 -3.54 0.59
CA ALA A 71 -10.59 -2.11 0.35
C ALA A 71 -9.70 -1.79 -0.86
N ASP A 72 -10.19 -0.97 -1.80
CA ASP A 72 -9.38 -0.44 -2.88
C ASP A 72 -8.35 0.53 -2.31
N LEU A 73 -7.08 0.32 -2.63
CA LEU A 73 -6.01 1.24 -2.27
C LEU A 73 -5.97 2.37 -3.30
N PHE A 74 -6.18 3.61 -2.87
CA PHE A 74 -6.18 4.77 -3.77
C PHE A 74 -4.98 5.69 -3.55
N GLY A 75 -4.45 5.72 -2.34
CA GLY A 75 -3.35 6.60 -1.98
C GLY A 75 -2.44 5.95 -0.95
N ILE A 76 -1.14 6.09 -1.19
CA ILE A 76 -0.11 5.84 -0.20
C ILE A 76 0.74 7.10 -0.19
N SER A 77 1.15 7.56 0.99
CA SER A 77 2.28 8.46 1.16
C SER A 77 3.05 7.92 2.35
N LEU A 78 4.29 7.48 2.16
CA LEU A 78 5.09 6.96 3.28
C LEU A 78 5.49 8.06 4.27
N GLY A 79 5.41 9.33 3.89
CA GLY A 79 5.86 10.42 4.74
C GLY A 79 7.38 10.35 4.95
N GLU A 80 7.83 10.52 6.18
CA GLU A 80 9.23 10.43 6.56
C GLU A 80 9.37 9.54 7.80
N ASP A 81 10.28 8.56 7.68
CA ASP A 81 10.63 7.64 8.75
C ASP A 81 11.20 8.33 10.00
N HIS A 82 11.48 7.53 11.04
CA HIS A 82 11.94 8.02 12.35
C HIS A 82 10.99 9.07 12.95
N HIS A 83 9.68 8.82 12.82
CA HIS A 83 8.62 9.61 13.43
C HIS A 83 8.60 11.09 13.02
N ARG A 84 9.13 11.44 11.84
CA ARG A 84 9.18 12.83 11.37
C ARG A 84 7.90 13.27 10.68
N LYS A 85 7.33 12.41 9.84
CA LYS A 85 6.08 12.69 9.12
C LYS A 85 5.29 11.39 8.94
N PRO A 86 4.00 11.35 9.30
CA PRO A 86 3.25 10.11 9.25
C PRO A 86 3.12 9.57 7.82
N ALA A 87 3.08 8.25 7.70
CA ALA A 87 2.52 7.61 6.53
C ALA A 87 1.01 7.84 6.50
N LEU A 88 0.46 8.01 5.30
CA LEU A 88 -0.95 8.10 5.03
C LEU A 88 -1.33 7.00 4.03
N ILE A 89 -2.28 6.16 4.39
CA ILE A 89 -2.84 5.12 3.51
C ILE A 89 -4.33 5.44 3.38
N THR A 90 -4.77 5.64 2.14
CA THR A 90 -6.14 6.05 1.80
C THR A 90 -6.80 4.97 0.95
N THR A 91 -7.95 4.50 1.40
CA THR A 91 -8.81 3.55 0.69
C THR A 91 -10.20 4.12 0.45
N ASP A 92 -11.06 3.37 -0.23
CA ASP A 92 -12.52 3.61 -0.30
C ASP A 92 -13.22 3.51 1.06
N ILE A 93 -12.71 2.71 2.00
CA ILE A 93 -13.35 2.45 3.28
C ILE A 93 -12.81 3.37 4.40
N PHE A 94 -11.51 3.63 4.42
CA PHE A 94 -10.84 4.36 5.50
C PHE A 94 -9.58 5.11 5.08
N GLU A 95 -9.19 6.08 5.89
CA GLU A 95 -7.82 6.58 5.96
C GLU A 95 -7.14 6.10 7.23
N ILE A 96 -5.85 5.84 7.13
CA ILE A 96 -5.01 5.62 8.30
C ILE A 96 -3.73 6.45 8.19
N SER A 97 -3.48 7.23 9.24
CA SER A 97 -2.25 7.97 9.45
C SER A 97 -1.41 7.26 10.52
N ILE A 98 -0.17 6.90 10.19
CA ILE A 98 0.73 6.16 11.07
C ILE A 98 2.03 6.94 11.24
N LEU A 99 2.38 7.29 12.48
CA LEU A 99 3.71 7.77 12.82
C LEU A 99 4.57 6.58 13.24
N TYR A 100 5.63 6.28 12.48
CA TYR A 100 6.39 5.05 12.61
C TYR A 100 7.91 5.28 12.55
N GLY A 101 8.66 4.33 13.09
CA GLY A 101 10.13 4.33 13.06
C GLY A 101 10.70 3.65 11.82
N GLN A 102 10.15 2.49 11.45
CA GLN A 102 10.61 1.70 10.31
C GLN A 102 9.47 1.21 9.40
N PHE A 103 9.69 1.26 8.09
CA PHE A 103 8.82 0.65 7.08
C PHE A 103 9.52 -0.53 6.40
N ILE A 104 8.79 -1.61 6.18
CA ILE A 104 9.26 -2.81 5.47
C ILE A 104 8.21 -3.19 4.44
N LEU A 105 8.65 -3.34 3.19
CA LEU A 105 7.87 -3.95 2.12
C LEU A 105 8.29 -5.40 1.93
N GLN A 106 7.37 -6.34 2.10
CA GLN A 106 7.59 -7.75 1.80
C GLN A 106 6.79 -8.13 0.56
N LYS A 107 7.49 -8.47 -0.52
CA LYS A 107 6.89 -8.98 -1.76
C LYS A 107 7.59 -10.28 -2.18
N PRO A 108 6.88 -11.25 -2.76
CA PRO A 108 7.51 -12.36 -3.47
C PRO A 108 8.35 -11.79 -4.62
N GLU A 109 9.44 -12.45 -5.02
CA GLU A 109 10.30 -11.95 -6.09
C GLU A 109 9.52 -11.75 -7.40
N ILE A 110 9.26 -10.49 -7.79
CA ILE A 110 8.48 -10.11 -9.00
C ILE A 110 9.36 -10.16 -10.28
N LYS A 111 10.54 -10.80 -10.24
CA LYS A 111 11.47 -10.76 -11.38
C LYS A 111 10.95 -11.44 -12.66
N ASN A 112 9.90 -12.26 -12.57
CA ASN A 112 9.39 -13.07 -13.70
C ASN A 112 7.95 -12.74 -14.13
N LEU A 113 7.31 -11.70 -13.58
CA LEU A 113 5.88 -11.42 -13.86
C LEU A 113 5.67 -10.28 -14.88
N ILE A 114 6.71 -9.50 -15.17
CA ILE A 114 6.70 -8.42 -16.18
C ILE A 114 7.27 -8.91 -17.53
N GLU A 115 7.12 -10.21 -17.85
CA GLU A 115 7.48 -10.73 -19.17
C GLU A 115 6.32 -10.61 -20.18
N GLY A 116 5.15 -10.11 -19.75
CA GLY A 116 3.93 -10.02 -20.55
C GLY A 116 3.59 -8.66 -21.18
N GLU A 117 4.31 -7.58 -20.86
CA GLU A 117 4.06 -6.23 -21.41
C GLU A 117 5.24 -5.70 -22.25
N LYS A 118 5.84 -6.57 -23.07
CA LYS A 118 6.67 -6.12 -24.20
C LYS A 118 5.88 -6.25 -25.51
N GLU A 119 4.79 -5.49 -25.62
CA GLU A 119 4.25 -5.17 -26.94
C GLU A 119 4.93 -3.90 -27.48
N THR A 120 5.90 -4.15 -28.37
CA THR A 120 6.20 -3.41 -29.59
C THR A 120 6.23 -1.87 -29.53
N LEU A 121 7.45 -1.32 -29.50
CA LEU A 121 7.77 -0.13 -30.29
C LEU A 121 8.92 -0.49 -31.24
N ILE A 122 8.57 -0.85 -32.48
CA ILE A 122 9.50 -0.78 -33.60
C ILE A 122 9.68 0.71 -33.89
N LEU A 123 10.82 1.27 -33.50
CA LEU A 123 11.31 2.53 -34.07
C LEU A 123 12.18 2.18 -35.26
N ASN A 124 11.60 2.28 -36.45
CA ASN A 124 12.36 2.38 -37.69
C ASN A 124 12.95 3.79 -37.76
N ILE A 125 14.28 3.90 -37.68
CA ILE A 125 15.05 4.96 -38.32
C ILE A 125 16.26 4.32 -38.99
#